data_AF-A0AAD6IJ28-F1
#
_entry.id   AF-A0AAD6IJ28-F1
#
_cell.length_a   1.000
_cell.length_b   1.000
_cell.length_c   1.000
_cell.angle_alpha   90.00
_cell.angle_beta   90.00
_cell.angle_gamma   90.00
#
_symmetry.space_group_name_H-M   'P 1'
#
loop_
_entity.id
_entity.type
_entity.pdbx_description
1 polymer ?
#
loop_
_entity_poly.entity_id
_entity_poly.type
_entity_poly.pdbx_seq_one_letter_code
_entity_poly.pdbx_strand_id
1 'polypeptide(L)'
;MSGWDDGCPPEAGDDTFACGNCGESGHMTRQCPSDGTPLRSKGANTYQRNSSQGNAFGGDFNNYGDQGENRACFNCGQEGHNKADCPEPRKGMGACFNCGEEGHGKAECPEPRKAMGACFNCGEEGHSKADCPNPRVFTGTCRICEKEGHPAAECPDRLPDVCKNCCLEGHKTIDCKSNRKFDLNLVADLLPEEAWARMKTASDEKDLEDFRDALKVYSKAVPDATFLDIENKMREDDFNIFIIALQAEVDVVMSLIDLQGVLDREFQVGFYYSPKASRGRLRDRWPETPEENIERLGNAGLPYERKIPKCNNCDELGHIAKNCKAERNENPERVEIKCNNCEEVGHRVRDCPQKRKHKHGCRNCGAGDHQAADCPEPQSAATVECRKCNEVGHFAKDCPTGGGPRTCRNCGSEDHMARECSEPRDPSTITCRNCEQVGHFSRDCDQPKDWSKVQCNNCGEMGHTNRRCTQPPKDSGEDDYAHHSPSGTPLRGSFADESADFSGHNAESPQAADDGW
;
A
#
# COMPACT_ATOMS: atom_id res chain seq x y z
N MET A 1 -4.69 1.78 14.16
CA MET A 1 -4.94 0.70 15.15
C MET A 1 -3.69 -0.15 15.19
N SER A 2 -2.74 0.25 16.02
CA SER A 2 -1.55 -0.49 16.41
C SER A 2 -2.02 -1.63 17.32
N GLY A 3 -2.32 -2.80 16.74
CA GLY A 3 -2.75 -3.98 17.50
C GLY A 3 -1.64 -4.44 18.45
N TRP A 4 -2.00 -4.74 19.70
CA TRP A 4 -1.10 -5.21 20.76
C TRP A 4 -0.84 -6.71 20.59
N ASP A 5 -0.34 -7.13 19.43
CA ASP A 5 -0.50 -8.52 18.98
C ASP A 5 0.73 -9.04 18.27
N ASP A 6 1.83 -9.16 19.02
CA ASP A 6 3.04 -9.83 18.58
C ASP A 6 3.13 -11.23 19.21
N GLY A 7 2.33 -12.16 18.68
CA GLY A 7 2.57 -13.61 18.78
C GLY A 7 2.44 -14.27 20.16
N CYS A 8 2.63 -15.59 20.19
CA CYS A 8 2.93 -16.29 21.44
C CYS A 8 4.37 -15.92 21.82
N PRO A 9 4.62 -15.53 23.09
CA PRO A 9 5.99 -15.31 23.53
C PRO A 9 6.77 -16.61 23.31
N PRO A 10 8.01 -16.55 22.79
CA PRO A 10 8.85 -17.74 22.77
C PRO A 10 8.91 -18.27 24.20
N GLU A 11 8.82 -19.60 24.37
CA GLU A 11 9.03 -20.20 25.68
C GLU A 11 10.36 -19.67 26.24
N ALA A 12 10.41 -19.43 27.55
CA ALA A 12 11.63 -19.12 28.27
C ALA A 12 12.56 -20.35 28.23
N GLY A 13 13.10 -20.64 27.05
CA GLY A 13 14.32 -21.38 26.90
C GLY A 13 15.40 -20.43 27.37
N ASP A 14 15.98 -20.75 28.51
CA ASP A 14 17.39 -20.45 28.83
C ASP A 14 17.87 -19.10 28.27
N ASP A 15 17.81 -18.06 29.11
CA ASP A 15 18.28 -16.70 28.83
C ASP A 15 19.81 -16.58 28.65
N THR A 16 20.49 -17.59 28.07
CA THR A 16 21.88 -17.47 27.61
C THR A 16 21.96 -16.86 26.21
N PHE A 17 21.28 -15.72 26.00
CA PHE A 17 21.51 -14.93 24.79
C PHE A 17 22.88 -14.26 24.87
N ALA A 18 23.90 -14.92 24.33
CA ALA A 18 25.25 -14.41 24.20
C ALA A 18 25.35 -13.46 22.99
N CYS A 19 25.90 -12.26 23.21
CA CYS A 19 26.19 -11.30 22.16
C CYS A 19 27.07 -11.93 21.08
N GLY A 20 26.64 -11.92 19.81
CA GLY A 20 27.38 -12.55 18.71
C GLY A 20 28.73 -11.88 18.39
N ASN A 21 29.07 -10.74 19.04
CA ASN A 21 30.34 -10.05 18.86
C ASN A 21 31.32 -10.30 20.01
N CYS A 22 30.87 -10.29 21.27
CA CYS A 22 31.76 -10.48 22.44
C CYS A 22 31.51 -11.79 23.22
N GLY A 23 30.45 -12.53 22.91
CA GLY A 23 30.09 -13.78 23.59
C GLY A 23 29.51 -13.62 24.99
N GLU A 24 29.36 -12.39 25.50
CA GLU A 24 28.79 -12.14 26.82
C GLU A 24 27.27 -12.12 26.78
N SER A 25 26.63 -12.70 27.79
CA SER A 25 25.17 -12.72 27.94
C SER A 25 24.64 -11.37 28.45
N GLY A 26 23.40 -11.04 28.08
CA GLY A 26 22.68 -9.87 28.63
C GLY A 26 22.59 -8.64 27.73
N HIS A 27 23.06 -8.72 26.47
CA HIS A 27 22.83 -7.70 25.45
C HIS A 27 22.90 -8.26 24.02
N MET A 28 22.23 -7.59 23.07
CA MET A 28 22.30 -7.96 21.65
C MET A 28 23.58 -7.45 20.98
N THR A 29 24.01 -8.09 19.88
CA THR A 29 25.15 -7.67 19.05
C THR A 29 25.15 -6.18 18.65
N ARG A 30 23.96 -5.58 18.53
CA ARG A 30 23.77 -4.16 18.18
C ARG A 30 23.88 -3.20 19.38
N GLN A 31 24.03 -3.73 20.58
CA GLN A 31 24.08 -3.01 21.86
C GLN A 31 25.38 -3.33 22.61
N CYS A 32 26.39 -3.84 21.89
CA CYS A 32 27.68 -4.25 22.46
C CYS A 32 28.44 -3.03 22.99
N PRO A 33 28.74 -2.95 24.31
CA PRO A 33 29.47 -1.81 24.90
C PRO A 33 30.91 -1.70 24.40
N SER A 34 31.46 -2.80 23.90
CA SER A 34 32.81 -2.93 23.37
C SER A 34 32.80 -2.68 21.85
N ASP A 35 32.49 -1.45 21.44
CA ASP A 35 32.50 -1.09 20.02
C ASP A 35 33.91 -0.72 19.54
N GLY A 36 34.40 -1.46 18.54
CA GLY A 36 35.77 -1.31 18.06
C GLY A 36 36.02 -1.83 16.65
N THR A 37 35.06 -1.77 15.71
CA THR A 37 35.23 -1.33 14.31
C THR A 37 34.00 -1.63 13.43
N PRO A 38 33.71 -0.80 12.41
CA PRO A 38 32.41 -0.76 11.74
C PRO A 38 32.36 -1.62 10.47
N LEU A 39 31.33 -2.46 10.35
CA LEU A 39 30.90 -2.98 9.04
C LEU A 39 30.18 -1.87 8.26
N ARG A 40 30.99 -1.17 7.44
CA ARG A 40 30.67 -0.52 6.17
C ARG A 40 29.29 0.17 6.07
N SER A 41 29.34 1.50 6.20
CA SER A 41 28.29 2.47 5.93
C SER A 41 27.51 2.20 4.64
N LYS A 42 26.21 1.86 4.75
CA LYS A 42 25.20 2.32 3.80
C LYS A 42 24.57 3.56 4.42
N GLY A 43 24.78 4.70 3.75
CA GLY A 43 24.45 6.03 4.27
C GLY A 43 23.00 6.16 4.72
N ALA A 44 22.84 6.81 5.87
CA ALA A 44 21.61 7.49 6.25
C ALA A 44 21.26 8.52 5.17
N ASN A 45 20.10 8.36 4.55
CA ASN A 45 19.41 9.48 3.94
C ASN A 45 18.20 9.78 4.81
N THR A 46 18.27 10.91 5.50
CA THR A 46 17.16 11.54 6.20
C THR A 46 16.02 11.79 5.21
N TYR A 47 14.85 11.19 5.43
CA TYR A 47 13.62 11.70 4.83
C TYR A 47 12.47 11.62 5.84
N GLN A 48 11.90 12.81 6.07
CA GLN A 48 10.69 13.07 6.80
C GLN A 48 9.56 12.16 6.30
N ARG A 49 8.87 11.51 7.24
CA ARG A 49 7.56 10.90 6.97
C ARG A 49 6.60 12.03 6.63
N ASN A 50 6.20 12.10 5.37
CA ASN A 50 5.04 12.87 4.97
C ASN A 50 3.94 11.92 4.48
N SER A 51 2.82 12.02 5.16
CA SER A 51 1.61 11.23 4.98
C SER A 51 1.00 11.46 3.59
N SER A 52 0.87 10.39 2.79
CA SER A 52 -0.17 10.30 1.76
C SER A 52 -0.46 8.84 1.43
N GLN A 53 -1.55 8.33 2.01
CA GLN A 53 -2.11 7.02 1.70
C GLN A 53 -2.64 7.03 0.26
N GLY A 54 -2.01 6.22 -0.59
CA GLY A 54 -2.58 5.70 -1.82
C GLY A 54 -2.53 4.18 -1.76
N ASN A 55 -3.71 3.56 -1.74
CA ASN A 55 -3.88 2.11 -1.82
C ASN A 55 -3.23 1.57 -3.09
N ALA A 56 -2.27 0.66 -2.94
CA ALA A 56 -1.69 -0.14 -4.00
C ALA A 56 -2.08 -1.61 -3.79
N PHE A 57 -3.34 -1.94 -4.09
CA PHE A 57 -3.71 -3.31 -4.45
C PHE A 57 -3.50 -3.46 -5.96
N GLY A 58 -2.27 -3.83 -6.33
CA GLY A 58 -1.87 -4.21 -7.68
C GLY A 58 -0.74 -5.21 -7.52
N GLY A 59 -1.06 -6.49 -7.66
CA GLY A 59 -0.20 -7.60 -7.27
C GLY A 59 1.05 -7.74 -8.12
N ASP A 60 2.21 -7.61 -7.47
CA ASP A 60 3.46 -8.23 -7.89
C ASP A 60 3.46 -9.70 -7.44
N PHE A 61 2.60 -10.52 -8.05
CA PHE A 61 2.74 -11.98 -7.98
C PHE A 61 3.82 -12.41 -8.97
N ASN A 62 5.09 -12.15 -8.63
CA ASN A 62 6.26 -12.88 -9.15
C ASN A 62 7.55 -12.42 -8.43
N ASN A 63 7.64 -12.58 -7.11
CA ASN A 63 8.94 -12.65 -6.44
C ASN A 63 8.87 -13.35 -5.08
N TYR A 64 8.60 -14.65 -5.11
CA TYR A 64 8.99 -15.55 -4.02
C TYR A 64 9.78 -16.72 -4.63
N GLY A 65 10.99 -16.41 -5.07
CA GLY A 65 12.10 -17.35 -5.10
C GLY A 65 13.15 -16.77 -4.16
N ASP A 66 13.21 -17.26 -2.93
CA ASP A 66 14.27 -18.22 -2.58
C ASP A 66 15.64 -17.53 -2.62
N GLN A 67 16.00 -16.88 -1.50
CA GLN A 67 17.32 -16.30 -1.24
C GLN A 67 18.33 -17.43 -0.98
N GLY A 68 18.57 -18.26 -2.00
CA GLY A 68 19.70 -19.18 -2.02
C GLY A 68 20.92 -18.44 -2.54
N GLU A 69 21.90 -18.21 -1.67
CA GLU A 69 23.23 -17.68 -1.99
C GLU A 69 24.04 -18.68 -2.85
N ASN A 70 23.56 -19.07 -4.05
CA ASN A 70 24.36 -19.75 -5.08
C ASN A 70 23.63 -19.97 -6.42
N ARG A 71 22.82 -19.01 -6.89
CA ARG A 71 22.15 -19.17 -8.19
C ARG A 71 22.93 -18.51 -9.32
N ALA A 72 23.34 -19.32 -10.29
CA ALA A 72 23.90 -18.88 -11.55
C ALA A 72 22.99 -17.89 -12.29
N CYS A 73 23.56 -16.82 -12.85
CA CYS A 73 22.86 -15.79 -13.60
C CYS A 73 22.09 -16.40 -14.79
N PHE A 74 20.78 -16.20 -14.86
CA PHE A 74 19.95 -16.72 -15.95
C PHE A 74 20.25 -16.15 -17.35
N ASN A 75 21.17 -15.18 -17.48
CA ASN A 75 21.65 -14.67 -18.77
C ASN A 75 22.96 -15.36 -19.22
N CYS A 76 23.95 -15.49 -18.33
CA CYS A 76 25.29 -15.99 -18.68
C CYS A 76 25.74 -17.26 -17.93
N GLY A 77 24.94 -17.75 -17.00
CA GLY A 77 25.21 -18.95 -16.20
C GLY A 77 26.28 -18.78 -15.11
N GLN A 78 26.82 -17.57 -14.91
CA GLN A 78 27.85 -17.32 -13.89
C GLN A 78 27.22 -16.92 -12.54
N GLU A 79 27.78 -17.43 -11.46
CA GLU A 79 27.36 -17.14 -10.09
C GLU A 79 27.86 -15.75 -9.62
N GLY A 80 27.25 -15.21 -8.56
CA GLY A 80 27.66 -13.93 -7.96
C GLY A 80 26.97 -12.68 -8.53
N HIS A 81 26.07 -12.81 -9.52
CA HIS A 81 25.24 -11.69 -9.99
C HIS A 81 23.91 -12.16 -10.58
N ASN A 82 22.94 -11.24 -10.64
CA ASN A 82 21.58 -11.51 -11.12
C ASN A 82 21.44 -11.13 -12.61
N LYS A 83 20.34 -11.55 -13.26
CA LYS A 83 20.00 -11.14 -14.65
C LYS A 83 19.93 -9.61 -14.84
N ALA A 84 19.66 -8.86 -13.77
CA ALA A 84 19.64 -7.41 -13.77
C ALA A 84 21.04 -6.80 -13.84
N ASP A 85 22.02 -7.44 -13.21
CA ASP A 85 23.38 -6.95 -12.97
C ASP A 85 24.43 -7.71 -13.82
N CYS A 86 23.97 -8.39 -14.86
CA CYS A 86 24.83 -9.19 -15.73
C CYS A 86 25.70 -8.29 -16.62
N PRO A 87 27.03 -8.44 -16.58
CA PRO A 87 27.95 -7.64 -17.38
C PRO A 87 27.94 -8.05 -18.86
N GLU A 88 27.40 -9.24 -19.19
CA GLU A 88 27.20 -9.67 -20.57
C GLU A 88 25.95 -9.05 -21.20
N PRO A 89 25.99 -8.73 -22.51
CA PRO A 89 24.81 -8.24 -23.22
C PRO A 89 23.65 -9.20 -23.05
N ARG A 90 22.44 -8.66 -22.86
CA ARG A 90 21.23 -9.45 -22.71
C ARG A 90 21.06 -10.31 -23.96
N LYS A 91 21.26 -11.63 -23.84
CA LYS A 91 20.85 -12.55 -24.89
C LYS A 91 19.33 -12.43 -24.98
N GLY A 92 18.83 -12.15 -26.19
CA GLY A 92 17.39 -12.09 -26.47
C GLY A 92 16.69 -13.36 -26.01
N MET A 93 15.36 -13.29 -25.89
CA MET A 93 14.48 -14.39 -25.45
C MET A 93 15.05 -15.76 -25.85
N GLY A 94 15.58 -16.49 -24.86
CA GLY A 94 16.28 -17.75 -25.11
C GLY A 94 15.39 -18.75 -25.86
N ALA A 95 16.03 -19.79 -26.40
CA ALA A 95 15.38 -20.97 -26.98
C ALA A 95 14.03 -21.30 -26.32
N CYS A 96 12.99 -21.46 -27.11
CA CYS A 96 11.63 -21.74 -26.66
C CYS A 96 11.62 -22.90 -25.68
N PHE A 97 11.07 -22.71 -24.48
CA PHE A 97 10.92 -23.75 -23.43
C PHE A 97 9.94 -24.88 -23.80
N ASN A 98 9.63 -25.09 -25.06
CA ASN A 98 8.84 -26.22 -25.55
C ASN A 98 9.60 -26.99 -26.64
N CYS A 99 10.11 -26.30 -27.67
CA CYS A 99 10.82 -26.92 -28.79
C CYS A 99 12.34 -26.65 -28.83
N GLY A 100 12.85 -25.75 -28.00
CA GLY A 100 14.27 -25.41 -27.95
C GLY A 100 14.76 -24.48 -29.07
N GLU A 101 13.89 -24.01 -29.95
CA GLU A 101 14.27 -23.11 -31.05
C GLU A 101 14.25 -21.63 -30.63
N GLU A 102 15.23 -20.87 -31.10
CA GLU A 102 15.36 -19.44 -30.84
C GLU A 102 14.41 -18.61 -31.73
N GLY A 103 13.90 -17.49 -31.22
CA GLY A 103 13.07 -16.55 -31.98
C GLY A 103 11.58 -16.52 -31.60
N HIS A 104 11.10 -17.42 -30.72
CA HIS A 104 9.74 -17.37 -30.17
C HIS A 104 9.68 -17.84 -28.71
N GLY A 105 8.71 -17.34 -27.94
CA GLY A 105 8.47 -17.76 -26.55
C GLY A 105 7.52 -18.95 -26.46
N LYS A 106 7.37 -19.54 -25.26
CA LYS A 106 6.45 -20.67 -24.96
C LYS A 106 4.99 -20.43 -25.42
N ALA A 107 4.57 -19.17 -25.48
CA ALA A 107 3.22 -18.78 -25.89
C ALA A 107 3.01 -18.84 -27.42
N GLU A 108 4.07 -18.74 -28.20
CA GLU A 108 4.04 -18.61 -29.67
C GLU A 108 4.72 -19.82 -30.35
N CYS A 109 4.86 -20.93 -29.61
CA CYS A 109 5.49 -22.14 -30.11
C CYS A 109 4.56 -22.88 -31.10
N PRO A 110 5.00 -23.12 -32.34
CA PRO A 110 4.21 -23.85 -33.34
C PRO A 110 4.12 -25.35 -33.07
N GLU A 111 4.98 -25.89 -32.19
CA GLU A 111 4.91 -27.29 -31.78
C GLU A 111 3.91 -27.52 -30.64
N PRO A 112 3.21 -28.68 -30.61
CA PRO A 112 2.34 -29.04 -29.50
C PRO A 112 3.13 -29.07 -28.19
N ARG A 113 2.45 -28.74 -27.08
CA ARG A 113 3.07 -28.72 -25.75
C ARG A 113 3.60 -30.10 -25.38
N LYS A 114 4.90 -30.30 -25.48
CA LYS A 114 5.59 -31.47 -24.94
C LYS A 114 5.65 -31.27 -23.42
N ALA A 115 5.32 -32.31 -22.65
CA ALA A 115 5.52 -32.29 -21.21
C ALA A 115 7.04 -32.19 -20.98
N MET A 116 7.51 -30.99 -20.65
CA MET A 116 8.95 -30.75 -20.56
C MET A 116 9.48 -31.43 -19.29
N GLY A 117 10.18 -32.54 -19.49
CA GLY A 117 10.98 -33.22 -18.47
C GLY A 117 10.30 -34.39 -17.77
N ALA A 118 11.14 -35.16 -17.09
CA ALA A 118 10.79 -36.19 -16.13
C ALA A 118 9.81 -35.66 -15.06
N CYS A 119 8.78 -36.45 -14.72
CA CYS A 119 7.83 -36.12 -13.67
C CYS A 119 8.56 -35.82 -12.35
N PHE A 120 8.34 -34.63 -11.78
CA PHE A 120 8.98 -34.20 -10.51
C PHE A 120 8.65 -35.08 -9.29
N ASN A 121 7.77 -36.08 -9.43
CA ASN A 121 7.45 -37.05 -8.39
C ASN A 121 8.19 -38.39 -8.56
N CYS A 122 8.24 -38.95 -9.78
CA CYS A 122 8.82 -40.29 -10.01
C CYS A 122 9.97 -40.34 -11.01
N GLY A 123 10.34 -39.21 -11.62
CA GLY A 123 11.42 -39.14 -12.59
C GLY A 123 11.08 -39.71 -13.98
N GLU A 124 9.87 -40.20 -14.20
CA GLU A 124 9.46 -40.77 -15.50
C GLU A 124 8.85 -39.71 -16.42
N GLU A 125 9.19 -39.78 -17.71
CA GLU A 125 8.70 -38.85 -18.72
C GLU A 125 7.31 -39.27 -19.24
N GLY A 126 6.51 -38.29 -19.69
CA GLY A 126 5.21 -38.55 -20.34
C GLY A 126 3.96 -38.25 -19.51
N HIS A 127 4.10 -37.83 -18.24
CA HIS A 127 2.98 -37.40 -17.42
C HIS A 127 3.35 -36.22 -16.50
N SER A 128 2.35 -35.46 -16.05
CA SER A 128 2.54 -34.33 -15.13
C SER A 128 2.49 -34.78 -13.66
N LYS A 129 2.89 -33.90 -12.72
CA LYS A 129 2.75 -34.16 -11.26
C LYS A 129 1.29 -34.48 -10.85
N ALA A 130 0.30 -34.01 -11.60
CA ALA A 130 -1.11 -34.29 -11.35
C ALA A 130 -1.54 -35.69 -11.82
N ASP A 131 -0.88 -36.21 -12.86
CA ASP A 131 -1.25 -37.45 -13.56
C ASP A 131 -0.25 -38.58 -13.29
N CYS A 132 0.54 -38.46 -12.21
CA CYS A 132 1.57 -39.43 -11.87
C CYS A 132 0.94 -40.72 -11.32
N PRO A 133 1.19 -41.89 -11.95
CA PRO A 133 0.67 -43.18 -11.48
C PRO A 133 1.39 -43.70 -10.23
N ASN A 134 2.58 -43.16 -9.92
CA ASN A 134 3.37 -43.54 -8.76
C ASN A 134 2.96 -42.74 -7.51
N PRO A 135 3.00 -43.35 -6.31
CA PRO A 135 2.67 -42.66 -5.07
C PRO A 135 3.56 -41.43 -4.88
N ARG A 136 3.03 -40.40 -4.21
CA ARG A 136 3.79 -39.17 -3.97
C ARG A 136 4.95 -39.44 -3.03
N VAL A 137 6.17 -39.50 -3.55
CA VAL A 137 7.40 -39.62 -2.76
C VAL A 137 7.98 -38.22 -2.65
N PHE A 138 8.03 -37.67 -1.44
CA PHE A 138 8.64 -36.38 -1.21
C PHE A 138 10.17 -36.53 -1.31
N THR A 139 10.73 -36.09 -2.44
CA THR A 139 12.18 -36.09 -2.71
C THR A 139 12.91 -34.87 -2.16
N GLY A 140 12.20 -33.97 -1.46
CA GLY A 140 12.78 -32.78 -0.85
C GLY A 140 13.36 -33.04 0.54
N THR A 141 14.14 -32.08 1.02
CA THR A 141 14.55 -31.97 2.43
C THR A 141 13.40 -31.40 3.27
N CYS A 142 13.20 -31.97 4.46
CA CYS A 142 12.24 -31.46 5.43
C CYS A 142 12.71 -30.09 5.95
N ARG A 143 11.82 -29.09 5.98
CA ARG A 143 12.17 -27.74 6.46
C ARG A 143 12.33 -27.61 7.98
N ILE A 144 12.02 -28.66 8.74
CA ILE A 144 12.06 -28.65 10.21
C ILE A 144 13.33 -29.33 10.71
N CYS A 145 13.65 -30.52 10.21
CA CYS A 145 14.80 -31.31 10.64
C CYS A 145 15.87 -31.50 9.57
N GLU A 146 15.70 -30.87 8.39
CA GLU A 146 16.62 -30.92 7.24
C GLU A 146 16.85 -32.32 6.64
N LYS A 147 16.24 -33.36 7.21
CA LYS A 147 16.31 -34.75 6.70
C LYS A 147 15.43 -34.91 5.46
N GLU A 148 15.91 -35.71 4.52
CA GLU A 148 15.19 -36.05 3.29
C GLU A 148 14.08 -37.08 3.53
N GLY A 149 13.10 -37.13 2.62
CA GLY A 149 12.14 -38.23 2.54
C GLY A 149 10.79 -38.03 3.24
N HIS A 150 10.55 -36.88 3.88
CA HIS A 150 9.23 -36.54 4.43
C HIS A 150 8.91 -35.04 4.36
N PRO A 151 7.64 -34.65 4.14
CA PRO A 151 7.25 -33.25 4.21
C PRO A 151 7.27 -32.76 5.66
N ALA A 152 7.42 -31.45 5.88
CA ALA A 152 7.39 -30.83 7.21
C ALA A 152 6.15 -31.19 8.05
N ALA A 153 5.02 -31.50 7.39
CA ALA A 153 3.80 -31.93 8.07
C ALA A 153 3.94 -33.28 8.79
N GLU A 154 4.81 -34.18 8.30
CA GLU A 154 5.01 -35.55 8.76
C GLU A 154 6.38 -35.73 9.43
N CYS A 155 6.99 -34.63 9.88
CA CYS A 155 8.29 -34.68 10.52
C CYS A 155 8.20 -35.31 11.91
N PRO A 156 8.98 -36.38 12.20
CA PRO A 156 9.01 -37.02 13.51
C PRO A 156 9.61 -36.12 14.60
N ASP A 157 10.42 -35.14 14.20
CA ASP A 157 11.05 -34.16 15.08
C ASP A 157 10.20 -32.86 15.19
N ARG A 158 8.97 -32.86 14.69
CA ARG A 158 8.08 -31.69 14.77
C ARG A 158 7.64 -31.48 16.21
N LEU A 159 7.99 -30.32 16.78
CA LEU A 159 7.47 -29.88 18.07
C LEU A 159 5.93 -29.83 18.04
N PRO A 160 5.26 -30.12 19.16
CA PRO A 160 3.81 -30.07 19.25
C PRO A 160 3.28 -28.70 18.78
N ASP A 161 2.17 -28.72 18.04
CA ASP A 161 1.52 -27.47 17.68
C ASP A 161 1.00 -26.77 18.94
N VAL A 162 1.52 -25.57 19.21
CA VAL A 162 1.04 -24.68 20.27
C VAL A 162 -0.16 -23.88 19.80
N CYS A 163 -1.16 -23.74 20.67
CA CYS A 163 -2.33 -22.92 20.39
C CYS A 163 -1.95 -21.45 20.28
N LYS A 164 -2.30 -20.77 19.18
CA LYS A 164 -1.95 -19.35 18.97
C LYS A 164 -2.67 -18.37 19.91
N ASN A 165 -3.66 -18.82 20.67
CA ASN A 165 -4.41 -17.98 21.62
C ASN A 165 -3.88 -18.09 23.05
N CYS A 166 -3.78 -19.31 23.60
CA CYS A 166 -3.37 -19.52 24.99
C CYS A 166 -1.94 -20.08 25.15
N CYS A 167 -1.28 -20.41 24.03
CA CYS A 167 0.08 -20.96 23.97
C CYS A 167 0.26 -22.29 24.72
N LEU A 168 -0.82 -23.05 24.94
CA LEU A 168 -0.75 -24.42 25.43
C LEU A 168 -0.74 -25.41 24.26
N GLU A 169 -0.08 -26.55 24.46
CA GLU A 169 -0.01 -27.63 23.49
C GLU A 169 -1.33 -28.43 23.40
N GLY A 170 -1.46 -29.23 22.33
CA GLY A 170 -2.46 -30.30 22.25
C GLY A 170 -3.83 -29.91 21.67
N HIS A 171 -4.05 -28.64 21.29
CA HIS A 171 -5.29 -28.22 20.63
C HIS A 171 -5.06 -27.09 19.61
N LYS A 172 -6.02 -26.92 18.70
CA LYS A 172 -6.01 -25.82 17.72
C LYS A 172 -6.69 -24.59 18.30
N THR A 173 -6.35 -23.41 17.78
CA THR A 173 -6.96 -22.13 18.19
C THR A 173 -8.48 -22.14 18.10
N ILE A 174 -9.06 -22.85 17.13
CA ILE A 174 -10.52 -22.94 16.97
C ILE A 174 -11.22 -23.65 18.13
N ASP A 175 -10.53 -24.58 18.80
CA ASP A 175 -11.07 -25.35 19.92
C ASP A 175 -10.64 -24.77 21.27
N CYS A 176 -9.91 -23.64 21.26
CA CYS A 176 -9.38 -23.01 22.46
C CYS A 176 -10.48 -22.29 23.25
N LYS A 177 -10.68 -22.72 24.49
CA LYS A 177 -11.58 -22.06 25.47
C LYS A 177 -10.83 -21.30 26.55
N SER A 178 -9.51 -21.38 26.55
CA SER A 178 -8.67 -20.72 27.54
C SER A 178 -8.54 -19.24 27.22
N ASN A 179 -8.28 -18.44 28.26
CA ASN A 179 -7.97 -17.02 28.10
C ASN A 179 -6.77 -16.83 27.17
N ARG A 180 -6.81 -15.73 26.41
CA ARG A 180 -5.71 -15.28 25.58
C ARG A 180 -4.50 -14.94 26.44
N LYS A 181 -3.34 -15.42 26.03
CA LYS A 181 -2.07 -15.00 26.60
C LYS A 181 -1.53 -13.84 25.77
N PHE A 182 -1.37 -12.68 26.38
CA PHE A 182 -0.74 -11.53 25.74
C PHE A 182 0.79 -11.63 25.87
N ASP A 183 1.50 -11.37 24.77
CA ASP A 183 2.95 -11.13 24.84
C ASP A 183 3.18 -9.68 25.29
N LEU A 184 3.74 -9.53 26.49
CA LEU A 184 4.07 -8.24 27.10
C LEU A 184 5.59 -8.03 27.22
N ASN A 185 6.40 -8.80 26.48
CA ASN A 185 7.86 -8.72 26.53
C ASN A 185 8.38 -7.37 26.03
N LEU A 186 7.71 -6.77 25.05
CA LEU A 186 8.06 -5.46 24.50
C LEU A 186 7.49 -4.27 25.29
N VAL A 187 6.72 -4.54 26.35
CA VAL A 187 6.12 -3.52 27.21
C VAL A 187 7.07 -3.23 28.37
N ALA A 188 7.36 -1.96 28.63
CA ALA A 188 8.30 -1.55 29.67
C ALA A 188 7.88 -2.07 31.07
N ASP A 189 8.86 -2.55 31.83
CA ASP A 189 8.68 -2.92 33.24
C ASP A 189 8.78 -1.67 34.11
N LEU A 190 7.62 -1.14 34.51
CA LEU A 190 7.51 0.03 35.36
C LEU A 190 6.63 -0.27 36.56
N LEU A 191 6.83 0.46 37.65
CA LEU A 191 6.00 0.32 38.82
C LEU A 191 4.56 0.79 38.52
N PRO A 192 3.53 0.21 39.18
CA PRO A 192 2.14 0.62 38.98
C PRO A 192 1.90 2.12 39.13
N GLU A 193 2.57 2.75 40.10
CA GLU A 193 2.46 4.19 40.37
C GLU A 193 3.07 5.04 39.25
N GLU A 194 4.22 4.62 38.70
CA GLU A 194 4.88 5.30 37.59
C GLU A 194 4.07 5.17 36.30
N ALA A 195 3.53 3.98 36.03
CA ALA A 195 2.66 3.74 34.89
C ALA A 195 1.38 4.59 34.99
N TRP A 196 0.79 4.67 36.18
CA TRP A 196 -0.38 5.49 36.46
C TRP A 196 -0.09 6.99 36.29
N ALA A 197 1.06 7.47 36.77
CA ALA A 197 1.49 8.84 36.56
C ALA A 197 1.63 9.18 35.06
N ARG A 198 2.18 8.26 34.26
CA ARG A 198 2.23 8.42 32.80
C ARG A 198 0.85 8.47 32.17
N MET A 199 -0.07 7.62 32.61
CA MET A 199 -1.48 7.69 32.15
C MET A 199 -2.10 9.05 32.49
N LYS A 200 -1.84 9.58 33.70
CA LYS A 200 -2.36 10.89 34.13
C LYS A 200 -1.81 12.02 33.27
N THR A 201 -0.50 12.05 33.05
CA THR A 201 0.15 13.02 32.16
C THR A 201 -0.44 12.96 30.74
N ALA A 202 -0.57 11.76 30.16
CA ALA A 202 -1.19 11.59 28.85
C ALA A 202 -2.66 12.06 28.82
N SER A 203 -3.39 11.85 29.92
CA SER A 203 -4.76 12.35 30.06
C SER A 203 -4.83 13.88 30.15
N ASP A 204 -3.87 14.53 30.79
CA ASP A 204 -3.80 16.00 30.89
C ASP A 204 -3.41 16.65 29.55
N GLU A 205 -2.47 16.02 28.84
CA GLU A 205 -2.03 16.44 27.51
C GLU A 205 -3.04 16.09 26.41
N LYS A 206 -4.06 15.29 26.74
CA LYS A 206 -5.06 14.76 25.81
C LYS A 206 -4.41 13.96 24.68
N ASP A 207 -3.46 13.09 25.01
CA ASP A 207 -2.87 12.15 24.05
C ASP A 207 -3.44 10.73 24.28
N LEU A 208 -4.27 10.25 23.34
CA LEU A 208 -4.86 8.90 23.43
C LEU A 208 -3.85 7.79 23.15
N GLU A 209 -2.81 8.05 22.34
CA GLU A 209 -1.83 7.00 22.00
C GLU A 209 -0.92 6.76 23.20
N ASP A 210 -0.41 7.84 23.79
CA ASP A 210 0.40 7.76 25.02
C ASP A 210 -0.41 7.20 26.19
N PHE A 211 -1.70 7.54 26.28
CA PHE A 211 -2.59 6.95 27.28
C PHE A 211 -2.74 5.43 27.09
N ARG A 212 -2.91 4.94 25.85
CA ARG A 212 -2.99 3.51 25.56
C ARG A 212 -1.69 2.77 25.85
N ASP A 213 -0.56 3.39 25.56
CA ASP A 213 0.75 2.81 25.84
C ASP A 213 1.02 2.77 27.35
N ALA A 214 0.67 3.82 28.08
CA ALA A 214 0.74 3.83 29.54
C ALA A 214 -0.24 2.84 30.18
N LEU A 215 -1.44 2.68 29.63
CA LEU A 215 -2.43 1.68 30.08
C LEU A 215 -1.91 0.26 29.89
N LYS A 216 -1.20 -0.02 28.77
CA LYS A 216 -0.51 -1.32 28.57
C LYS A 216 0.50 -1.60 29.66
N VAL A 217 1.37 -0.63 29.95
CA VAL A 217 2.36 -0.73 31.02
C VAL A 217 1.66 -0.97 32.36
N TYR A 218 0.59 -0.23 32.67
CA TYR A 218 -0.17 -0.40 33.90
C TYR A 218 -0.80 -1.79 34.00
N SER A 219 -1.38 -2.30 32.91
CA SER A 219 -1.96 -3.66 32.86
C SER A 219 -0.92 -4.76 33.06
N LYS A 220 0.33 -4.54 32.61
CA LYS A 220 1.45 -5.44 32.89
C LYS A 220 1.85 -5.42 34.37
N ALA A 221 1.86 -4.22 34.97
CA ALA A 221 2.25 -4.03 36.37
C ALA A 221 1.17 -4.50 37.37
N VAL A 222 -0.11 -4.46 36.97
CA VAL A 222 -1.26 -4.91 37.78
C VAL A 222 -2.19 -5.79 36.93
N PRO A 223 -1.85 -7.08 36.74
CA PRO A 223 -2.58 -7.97 35.82
C PRO A 223 -4.03 -8.27 36.26
N ASP A 224 -4.32 -8.17 37.56
CA ASP A 224 -5.65 -8.42 38.10
C ASP A 224 -6.60 -7.21 37.95
N ALA A 225 -6.10 -6.04 37.54
CA ALA A 225 -6.91 -4.84 37.40
C ALA A 225 -7.86 -4.93 36.20
N THR A 226 -9.16 -4.80 36.43
CA THR A 226 -10.17 -4.77 35.36
C THR A 226 -10.36 -3.36 34.80
N PHE A 227 -11.01 -3.23 33.64
CA PHE A 227 -11.41 -1.91 33.11
C PHE A 227 -12.31 -1.14 34.08
N LEU A 228 -13.13 -1.85 34.88
CA LEU A 228 -13.97 -1.27 35.91
C LEU A 228 -13.13 -0.65 37.03
N ASP A 229 -12.13 -1.38 37.53
CA ASP A 229 -11.25 -0.90 38.60
C ASP A 229 -10.45 0.32 38.14
N ILE A 230 -9.97 0.29 36.90
CA ILE A 230 -9.21 1.37 36.29
C ILE A 230 -10.08 2.61 36.11
N GLU A 231 -11.30 2.48 35.58
CA GLU A 231 -12.20 3.64 35.40
C GLU A 231 -12.59 4.26 36.74
N ASN A 232 -12.90 3.46 37.77
CA ASN A 232 -13.21 3.98 39.10
C ASN A 232 -12.04 4.78 39.68
N LYS A 233 -10.82 4.24 39.60
CA LYS A 233 -9.62 4.94 40.07
C LYS A 233 -9.30 6.18 39.24
N MET A 234 -9.55 6.14 37.93
CA MET A 234 -9.41 7.32 37.06
C MET A 234 -10.38 8.45 37.44
N ARG A 235 -11.58 8.12 37.94
CA ARG A 235 -12.52 9.12 38.47
C ARG A 235 -12.08 9.69 39.81
N GLU A 236 -11.47 8.89 40.67
CA GLU A 236 -10.90 9.36 41.95
C GLU A 236 -9.73 10.35 41.73
N ASP A 237 -8.92 10.13 40.70
CA ASP A 237 -7.73 10.94 40.40
C ASP A 237 -7.95 12.05 39.36
N ASP A 238 -9.21 12.34 39.01
CA ASP A 238 -9.67 13.40 38.09
C ASP A 238 -9.11 13.33 36.65
N PHE A 239 -9.15 12.16 36.02
CA PHE A 239 -8.72 12.01 34.62
C PHE A 239 -9.67 12.67 33.61
N ASN A 240 -9.12 13.28 32.56
CA ASN A 240 -9.89 13.86 31.44
C ASN A 240 -10.36 12.83 30.39
N ILE A 241 -9.72 11.67 30.33
CA ILE A 241 -10.10 10.54 29.46
C ILE A 241 -11.09 9.65 30.21
N PHE A 242 -12.09 9.13 29.51
CA PHE A 242 -13.14 8.21 29.97
C PHE A 242 -13.04 6.90 29.21
N ILE A 243 -13.10 5.79 29.93
CA ILE A 243 -13.26 4.45 29.36
C ILE A 243 -14.75 4.17 29.21
N ILE A 244 -15.21 4.00 27.97
CA ILE A 244 -16.62 3.80 27.64
C ILE A 244 -16.81 2.44 26.98
N ALA A 245 -17.75 1.66 27.52
CA ALA A 245 -18.16 0.37 26.98
C ALA A 245 -19.30 0.56 25.95
N LEU A 246 -18.98 0.40 24.67
CA LEU A 246 -19.91 0.57 23.56
C LEU A 246 -20.51 -0.76 23.14
N GLN A 247 -21.80 -0.75 22.83
CA GLN A 247 -22.41 -1.88 22.14
C GLN A 247 -21.84 -1.93 20.72
N ALA A 248 -21.21 -3.04 20.32
CA ALA A 248 -20.52 -3.15 19.03
C ALA A 248 -20.73 -4.50 18.39
N GLU A 249 -21.16 -4.51 17.12
CA GLU A 249 -21.08 -5.70 16.29
C GLU A 249 -19.64 -5.83 15.78
N VAL A 250 -18.96 -6.89 16.20
CA VAL A 250 -17.61 -7.23 15.74
C VAL A 250 -17.69 -8.25 14.61
N ASP A 251 -16.75 -8.15 13.66
CA ASP A 251 -16.61 -9.16 12.60
C ASP A 251 -16.33 -10.54 13.23
N VAL A 252 -16.76 -11.61 12.57
CA VAL A 252 -16.55 -13.01 13.01
C VAL A 252 -15.08 -13.39 13.20
N VAL A 253 -14.15 -12.68 12.55
CA VAL A 253 -12.69 -12.86 12.74
C VAL A 253 -12.12 -12.10 13.94
N MET A 254 -12.93 -11.26 14.59
CA MET A 254 -12.55 -10.47 15.76
C MET A 254 -13.27 -11.00 17.00
N SER A 255 -12.59 -10.97 18.14
CA SER A 255 -13.19 -11.17 19.47
C SER A 255 -12.85 -9.96 20.33
N LEU A 256 -13.78 -9.58 21.19
CA LEU A 256 -13.52 -8.61 22.24
C LEU A 256 -12.88 -9.35 23.41
N ILE A 257 -11.67 -8.94 23.79
CA ILE A 257 -10.86 -9.59 24.81
C ILE A 257 -10.52 -8.56 25.89
N ASP A 258 -10.73 -8.92 27.16
CA ASP A 258 -10.37 -8.05 28.28
C ASP A 258 -8.85 -8.06 28.56
N LEU A 259 -8.43 -7.32 29.60
CA LEU A 259 -7.03 -7.25 30.01
C LEU A 259 -6.50 -8.60 30.55
N GLN A 260 -7.39 -9.43 31.10
CA GLN A 260 -7.10 -10.76 31.64
C GLN A 260 -7.11 -11.86 30.58
N GLY A 261 -7.39 -11.51 29.31
CA GLY A 261 -7.45 -12.43 28.20
C GLY A 261 -8.77 -13.19 28.05
N VAL A 262 -9.81 -12.91 28.84
CA VAL A 262 -11.11 -13.56 28.69
C VAL A 262 -11.71 -13.17 27.34
N LEU A 263 -12.08 -14.20 26.57
CA LEU A 263 -12.58 -14.07 25.22
C LEU A 263 -14.07 -13.68 25.20
N ASP A 264 -14.51 -13.22 24.03
CA ASP A 264 -15.92 -13.04 23.66
C ASP A 264 -16.70 -12.13 24.62
N ARG A 265 -16.07 -11.03 25.05
CA ARG A 265 -16.72 -9.92 25.75
C ARG A 265 -17.82 -9.29 24.87
N GLU A 266 -18.85 -8.74 25.50
CA GLU A 266 -20.03 -8.23 24.78
C GLU A 266 -19.86 -6.78 24.32
N PHE A 267 -19.16 -5.96 25.12
CA PHE A 267 -19.01 -4.53 24.88
C PHE A 267 -17.59 -4.18 24.41
N GLN A 268 -17.50 -3.30 23.43
CA GLN A 268 -16.22 -2.80 22.94
C GLN A 268 -15.77 -1.61 23.79
N VAL A 269 -14.57 -1.70 24.35
CA VAL A 269 -13.93 -0.58 25.05
C VAL A 269 -13.49 0.49 24.06
N GLY A 270 -13.86 1.74 24.34
CA GLY A 270 -13.36 2.93 23.67
C GLY A 270 -12.90 3.99 24.66
N PHE A 271 -11.95 4.83 24.24
CA PHE A 271 -11.39 5.92 25.06
C PHE A 271 -11.85 7.26 24.50
N TYR A 272 -12.42 8.10 25.36
CA TYR A 272 -13.08 9.36 24.97
C TYR A 272 -12.76 10.49 25.93
N TYR A 273 -12.86 11.75 25.50
CA TYR A 273 -12.65 12.92 26.36
C TYR A 273 -13.94 13.47 27.00
N SER A 274 -15.05 12.75 26.83
CA SER A 274 -16.37 13.16 27.31
C SER A 274 -17.14 11.93 27.74
N PRO A 275 -17.90 12.01 28.85
CA PRO A 275 -18.79 10.93 29.28
C PRO A 275 -20.05 10.81 28.39
N LYS A 276 -20.29 11.79 27.52
CA LYS A 276 -21.42 11.83 26.59
C LYS A 276 -20.98 11.69 25.14
N ALA A 277 -21.78 10.99 24.34
CA ALA A 277 -21.56 10.84 22.91
C ALA A 277 -21.54 12.21 22.20
N SER A 278 -20.42 12.54 21.55
CA SER A 278 -20.27 13.79 20.79
C SER A 278 -20.89 13.72 19.39
N ARG A 279 -21.05 12.52 18.83
CA ARG A 279 -21.52 12.28 17.46
C ARG A 279 -22.83 11.51 17.46
N GLY A 280 -23.78 11.95 16.64
CA GLY A 280 -25.12 11.33 16.54
C GLY A 280 -25.08 9.81 16.31
N ARG A 281 -24.21 9.32 15.42
CA ARG A 281 -24.07 7.88 15.13
C ARG A 281 -23.57 7.04 16.30
N LEU A 282 -22.88 7.65 17.27
CA LEU A 282 -22.40 6.93 18.45
C LEU A 282 -23.46 6.84 19.53
N ARG A 283 -24.49 7.70 19.49
CA ARG A 283 -25.49 7.84 20.56
C ARG A 283 -26.26 6.54 20.80
N ASP A 284 -26.62 5.82 19.74
CA ASP A 284 -27.38 4.56 19.83
C ASP A 284 -26.57 3.42 20.46
N ARG A 285 -25.23 3.50 20.41
CA ARG A 285 -24.31 2.49 20.93
C ARG A 285 -23.73 2.87 22.30
N TRP A 286 -23.97 4.10 22.74
CA TRP A 286 -23.41 4.69 23.95
C TRP A 286 -24.24 4.31 25.18
N PRO A 287 -23.64 4.10 26.36
CA PRO A 287 -24.41 3.89 27.60
C PRO A 287 -25.23 5.13 27.98
N GLU A 288 -26.45 4.96 28.45
CA GLU A 288 -27.33 6.07 28.81
C GLU A 288 -26.84 6.80 30.07
N THR A 289 -26.28 6.06 31.02
CA THR A 289 -25.77 6.63 32.28
C THR A 289 -24.34 6.15 32.61
N PRO A 290 -23.60 6.90 33.46
CA PRO A 290 -22.29 6.47 33.95
C PRO A 290 -22.34 5.14 34.72
N GLU A 291 -23.41 4.87 35.45
CA GLU A 291 -23.60 3.61 36.19
C GLU A 291 -23.76 2.43 35.22
N GLU A 292 -24.54 2.60 34.15
CA GLU A 292 -24.65 1.61 33.09
C GLU A 292 -23.30 1.37 32.41
N ASN A 293 -22.49 2.43 32.20
CA ASN A 293 -21.15 2.28 31.67
C ASN A 293 -20.27 1.39 32.55
N ILE A 294 -20.32 1.57 33.87
CA ILE A 294 -19.56 0.75 34.84
C ILE A 294 -19.99 -0.72 34.76
N GLU A 295 -21.30 -1.00 34.69
CA GLU A 295 -21.80 -2.37 34.54
C GLU A 295 -21.32 -3.01 33.22
N ARG A 296 -21.42 -2.27 32.12
CA ARG A 296 -20.95 -2.73 30.80
C ARG A 296 -19.44 -2.95 30.78
N LEU A 297 -18.64 -2.14 31.50
CA LEU A 297 -17.18 -2.29 31.59
C LEU A 297 -16.76 -3.64 32.22
N GLY A 298 -17.59 -4.22 33.08
CA GLY A 298 -17.36 -5.56 33.63
C GLY A 298 -17.39 -6.68 32.57
N ASN A 299 -18.06 -6.44 31.44
CA ASN A 299 -18.09 -7.35 30.29
C ASN A 299 -17.58 -6.67 29.00
N ALA A 300 -16.62 -5.75 29.15
CA ALA A 300 -16.03 -5.04 28.03
C ALA A 300 -14.63 -5.56 27.69
N GLY A 301 -14.29 -5.55 26.40
CA GLY A 301 -12.99 -5.94 25.89
C GLY A 301 -12.52 -5.03 24.75
N LEU A 302 -11.23 -5.11 24.46
CA LEU A 302 -10.64 -4.51 23.27
C LEU A 302 -10.77 -5.48 22.09
N PRO A 303 -10.96 -4.97 20.86
CA PRO A 303 -11.10 -5.83 19.68
C PRO A 303 -9.74 -6.39 19.25
N TYR A 304 -9.62 -7.72 19.26
CA TYR A 304 -8.46 -8.44 18.76
C TYR A 304 -8.85 -9.46 17.70
N GLU A 305 -7.91 -9.79 16.82
CA GLU A 305 -8.10 -10.90 15.88
C GLU A 305 -8.15 -12.24 16.64
N ARG A 306 -9.11 -13.09 16.32
CA ARG A 306 -9.26 -14.44 16.92
C ARG A 306 -8.13 -15.40 16.57
N LYS A 307 -7.24 -15.01 15.65
CA LYS A 307 -6.19 -15.86 15.05
C LYS A 307 -6.75 -17.13 14.37
N ILE A 308 -8.04 -17.10 14.02
CA ILE A 308 -8.74 -18.12 13.27
C ILE A 308 -9.08 -17.52 11.89
N PRO A 309 -8.53 -18.04 10.78
CA PRO A 309 -8.80 -17.50 9.46
C PRO A 309 -10.25 -17.79 9.04
N LYS A 310 -10.88 -16.82 8.37
CA LYS A 310 -12.14 -17.00 7.66
C LYS A 310 -11.88 -17.45 6.23
N CYS A 311 -12.64 -18.43 5.77
CA CYS A 311 -12.55 -18.93 4.40
C CYS A 311 -13.28 -17.98 3.44
N ASN A 312 -12.59 -17.35 2.50
CA ASN A 312 -13.22 -16.50 1.48
C ASN A 312 -14.10 -17.25 0.47
N ASN A 313 -14.22 -18.58 0.57
CA ASN A 313 -15.07 -19.39 -0.31
C ASN A 313 -16.43 -19.73 0.33
N CYS A 314 -16.41 -20.26 1.56
CA CYS A 314 -17.62 -20.70 2.28
C CYS A 314 -17.94 -19.86 3.52
N ASP A 315 -17.16 -18.80 3.79
CA ASP A 315 -17.27 -17.92 4.96
C ASP A 315 -17.13 -18.59 6.33
N GLU A 316 -16.85 -19.89 6.38
CA GLU A 316 -16.59 -20.63 7.61
C GLU A 316 -15.20 -20.33 8.20
N LEU A 317 -15.10 -20.39 9.53
CA LEU A 317 -13.86 -20.19 10.27
C LEU A 317 -13.03 -21.47 10.34
N GLY A 318 -11.70 -21.33 10.43
CA GLY A 318 -10.76 -22.42 10.71
C GLY A 318 -9.97 -22.94 9.52
N HIS A 319 -10.25 -22.46 8.31
CA HIS A 319 -9.51 -22.82 7.11
C HIS A 319 -9.45 -21.67 6.09
N ILE A 320 -8.48 -21.75 5.18
CA ILE A 320 -8.36 -20.82 4.04
C ILE A 320 -8.98 -21.45 2.79
N ALA A 321 -9.35 -20.63 1.80
CA ALA A 321 -9.99 -21.07 0.56
C ALA A 321 -9.27 -22.23 -0.15
N LYS A 322 -7.94 -22.28 -0.08
CA LYS A 322 -7.12 -23.36 -0.66
C LYS A 322 -7.44 -24.74 -0.08
N ASN A 323 -7.82 -24.79 1.19
CA ASN A 323 -8.13 -26.02 1.93
C ASN A 323 -9.65 -26.18 2.16
N CYS A 324 -10.47 -25.39 1.47
CA CYS A 324 -11.91 -25.47 1.57
C CYS A 324 -12.40 -26.75 0.89
N LYS A 325 -13.24 -27.51 1.60
CA LYS A 325 -13.88 -28.72 1.08
C LYS A 325 -15.18 -28.43 0.35
N ALA A 326 -15.78 -27.27 0.60
CA ALA A 326 -16.94 -26.83 -0.15
C ALA A 326 -16.56 -26.66 -1.62
N GLU A 327 -17.53 -26.89 -2.50
CA GLU A 327 -17.35 -26.56 -3.91
C GLU A 327 -16.91 -25.11 -4.02
N ARG A 328 -15.95 -24.87 -4.91
CA ARG A 328 -15.46 -23.52 -5.14
C ARG A 328 -16.63 -22.72 -5.68
N ASN A 329 -17.09 -21.74 -4.91
CA ASN A 329 -18.08 -20.79 -5.37
C ASN A 329 -17.43 -19.98 -6.49
N GLU A 330 -17.67 -20.40 -7.74
CA GLU A 330 -17.08 -19.74 -8.91
C GLU A 330 -17.67 -18.35 -9.15
N ASN A 331 -18.71 -17.93 -8.41
CA ASN A 331 -19.26 -16.60 -8.52
C ASN A 331 -20.21 -16.21 -7.38
N PRO A 332 -19.82 -15.24 -6.55
CA PRO A 332 -20.81 -14.36 -5.95
C PRO A 332 -20.83 -12.95 -6.53
N GLU A 333 -20.12 -12.64 -7.63
CA GLU A 333 -20.25 -11.43 -8.49
C GLU A 333 -18.89 -11.06 -9.13
N ARG A 334 -18.37 -11.84 -10.07
CA ARG A 334 -17.37 -11.31 -11.00
C ARG A 334 -18.09 -10.27 -11.86
N VAL A 335 -18.01 -9.00 -11.50
CA VAL A 335 -18.55 -7.89 -12.28
C VAL A 335 -17.97 -7.97 -13.70
N GLU A 336 -18.81 -8.32 -14.66
CA GLU A 336 -18.42 -8.40 -16.07
C GLU A 336 -18.08 -6.99 -16.56
N ILE A 337 -16.79 -6.70 -16.73
CA ILE A 337 -16.33 -5.42 -17.28
C ILE A 337 -16.69 -5.40 -18.78
N LYS A 338 -17.74 -4.65 -19.16
CA LYS A 338 -18.14 -4.40 -20.55
C LYS A 338 -17.38 -3.21 -21.13
N CYS A 339 -16.92 -3.34 -22.38
CA CYS A 339 -16.23 -2.28 -23.09
C CYS A 339 -17.22 -1.27 -23.70
N ASN A 340 -17.21 0.00 -23.27
CA ASN A 340 -18.12 1.02 -23.83
C ASN A 340 -17.90 1.37 -25.33
N ASN A 341 -16.92 0.77 -26.02
CA ASN A 341 -16.69 0.98 -27.46
C ASN A 341 -17.29 -0.15 -28.33
N CYS A 342 -17.13 -1.41 -27.91
CA CYS A 342 -17.59 -2.58 -28.65
C CYS A 342 -18.58 -3.46 -27.89
N GLU A 343 -18.96 -3.09 -26.66
CA GLU A 343 -19.90 -3.77 -25.76
C GLU A 343 -19.51 -5.19 -25.31
N GLU A 344 -18.40 -5.71 -25.85
CA GLU A 344 -17.80 -6.98 -25.45
C GLU A 344 -17.26 -6.96 -24.00
N VAL A 345 -17.37 -8.11 -23.33
CA VAL A 345 -16.92 -8.32 -21.95
C VAL A 345 -15.43 -8.65 -21.89
N GLY A 346 -14.78 -8.31 -20.77
CA GLY A 346 -13.43 -8.77 -20.42
C GLY A 346 -12.29 -7.79 -20.72
N HIS A 347 -12.55 -6.60 -21.26
CA HIS A 347 -11.54 -5.57 -21.48
C HIS A 347 -12.10 -4.15 -21.33
N ARG A 348 -11.24 -3.17 -21.03
CA ARG A 348 -11.63 -1.75 -20.94
C ARG A 348 -11.44 -1.08 -22.31
N VAL A 349 -12.09 0.07 -22.53
CA VAL A 349 -12.03 0.86 -23.78
C VAL A 349 -10.61 1.20 -24.26
N ARG A 350 -9.61 1.18 -23.37
CA ARG A 350 -8.20 1.40 -23.71
C ARG A 350 -7.56 0.18 -24.38
N ASP A 351 -7.96 -1.00 -23.95
CA ASP A 351 -7.37 -2.27 -24.36
C ASP A 351 -8.30 -2.98 -25.37
N CYS A 352 -9.21 -2.21 -25.99
CA CYS A 352 -10.14 -2.68 -27.00
C CYS A 352 -9.41 -2.90 -28.33
N PRO A 353 -9.47 -4.11 -28.92
CA PRO A 353 -8.83 -4.38 -30.20
C PRO A 353 -9.55 -3.69 -31.37
N GLN A 354 -10.79 -3.22 -31.17
CA GLN A 354 -11.57 -2.50 -32.17
C GLN A 354 -11.19 -1.01 -32.20
N LYS A 355 -11.00 -0.47 -33.41
CA LYS A 355 -10.79 0.97 -33.60
C LYS A 355 -11.95 1.75 -32.98
N ARG A 356 -11.64 2.79 -32.20
CA ARG A 356 -12.67 3.61 -31.55
C ARG A 356 -13.58 4.27 -32.58
N LYS A 357 -14.89 4.09 -32.43
CA LYS A 357 -15.91 4.70 -33.30
C LYS A 357 -15.76 6.23 -33.36
N HIS A 358 -15.50 6.85 -32.21
CA HIS A 358 -15.18 8.29 -32.10
C HIS A 358 -13.91 8.49 -31.26
N LYS A 359 -12.77 8.82 -31.89
CA LYS A 359 -11.46 9.01 -31.22
C LYS A 359 -11.51 10.10 -30.13
N HIS A 360 -12.35 11.13 -30.34
CA HIS A 360 -12.57 12.26 -29.44
C HIS A 360 -13.98 12.31 -28.84
N GLY A 361 -14.77 11.24 -29.01
CA GLY A 361 -16.13 11.20 -28.48
C GLY A 361 -16.19 11.13 -26.95
N CYS A 362 -17.37 11.42 -26.43
CA CYS A 362 -17.73 11.33 -25.03
C CYS A 362 -17.40 9.94 -24.47
N ARG A 363 -16.58 9.89 -23.41
CA ARG A 363 -16.18 8.63 -22.76
C ARG A 363 -17.28 8.02 -21.89
N ASN A 364 -18.37 8.76 -21.66
CA ASN A 364 -19.54 8.30 -20.90
C ASN A 364 -20.52 7.57 -21.81
N CYS A 365 -21.06 8.23 -22.84
CA CYS A 365 -22.08 7.68 -23.74
C CYS A 365 -21.56 7.23 -25.13
N GLY A 366 -20.29 7.49 -25.44
CA GLY A 366 -19.68 7.11 -26.72
C GLY A 366 -19.98 8.04 -27.90
N ALA A 367 -20.82 9.06 -27.72
CA ALA A 367 -21.23 9.98 -28.78
C ALA A 367 -20.09 10.93 -29.21
N GLY A 368 -20.01 11.28 -30.50
CA GLY A 368 -18.91 12.06 -31.08
C GLY A 368 -19.06 13.59 -31.01
N ASP A 369 -20.21 14.07 -30.57
CA ASP A 369 -20.68 15.46 -30.61
C ASP A 369 -20.31 16.29 -29.38
N HIS A 370 -19.95 15.64 -28.27
CA HIS A 370 -19.57 16.31 -27.02
C HIS A 370 -18.49 15.54 -26.26
N GLN A 371 -17.79 16.21 -25.33
CA GLN A 371 -16.85 15.57 -24.42
C GLN A 371 -17.57 15.09 -23.15
N ALA A 372 -16.94 14.22 -22.37
CA ALA A 372 -17.55 13.66 -21.15
C ALA A 372 -17.94 14.69 -20.08
N ALA A 373 -17.45 15.93 -20.19
CA ALA A 373 -17.82 17.05 -19.32
C ALA A 373 -19.18 17.66 -19.68
N ASP A 374 -19.55 17.61 -20.97
CA ASP A 374 -20.76 18.23 -21.53
C ASP A 374 -21.82 17.17 -21.89
N CYS A 375 -21.70 15.98 -21.31
CA CYS A 375 -22.59 14.87 -21.60
C CYS A 375 -23.96 15.09 -20.96
N PRO A 376 -25.05 15.08 -21.75
CA PRO A 376 -26.41 15.22 -21.22
C PRO A 376 -26.88 13.98 -20.47
N GLU A 377 -26.22 12.83 -20.67
CA GLU A 377 -26.50 11.60 -19.92
C GLU A 377 -25.74 11.60 -18.59
N PRO A 378 -26.40 11.19 -17.49
CA PRO A 378 -25.74 11.08 -16.19
C PRO A 378 -24.54 10.11 -16.29
N GLN A 379 -23.44 10.47 -15.65
CA GLN A 379 -22.25 9.62 -15.63
C GLN A 379 -22.60 8.28 -14.97
N SER A 380 -22.56 7.19 -15.75
CA SER A 380 -22.92 5.89 -15.22
C SER A 380 -21.81 5.39 -14.29
N ALA A 381 -22.05 5.46 -12.98
CA ALA A 381 -21.13 4.95 -11.96
C ALA A 381 -21.27 3.44 -11.74
N ALA A 382 -22.25 2.79 -12.40
CA ALA A 382 -22.61 1.39 -12.19
C ALA A 382 -21.45 0.40 -12.38
N THR A 383 -20.52 0.71 -13.29
CA THR A 383 -19.36 -0.16 -13.59
C THR A 383 -18.01 0.49 -13.20
N VAL A 384 -18.05 1.62 -12.48
CA VAL A 384 -16.84 2.36 -12.09
C VAL A 384 -16.45 1.97 -10.67
N GLU A 385 -15.32 1.26 -10.56
CA GLU A 385 -14.65 0.98 -9.29
C GLU A 385 -14.02 2.27 -8.74
N CYS A 386 -14.43 2.65 -7.54
CA CYS A 386 -13.83 3.74 -6.81
C CYS A 386 -12.40 3.38 -6.43
N ARG A 387 -11.40 4.08 -6.97
CA ARG A 387 -9.98 3.79 -6.66
C ARG A 387 -9.56 4.03 -5.20
N LYS A 388 -10.47 4.48 -4.34
CA LYS A 388 -10.18 4.78 -2.93
C LYS A 388 -10.66 3.65 -2.01
N CYS A 389 -11.89 3.18 -2.20
CA CYS A 389 -12.47 2.08 -1.41
C CYS A 389 -12.64 0.77 -2.20
N ASN A 390 -12.33 0.77 -3.50
CA ASN A 390 -12.51 -0.33 -4.44
C ASN A 390 -13.97 -0.84 -4.60
N GLU A 391 -14.95 -0.10 -4.07
CA GLU A 391 -16.37 -0.38 -4.27
C GLU A 391 -16.87 0.25 -5.57
N VAL A 392 -17.86 -0.39 -6.20
CA VAL A 392 -18.49 0.10 -7.44
C VAL A 392 -19.73 0.94 -7.12
N GLY A 393 -20.19 1.73 -8.10
CA GLY A 393 -21.42 2.52 -7.96
C GLY A 393 -21.21 4.00 -7.60
N HIS A 394 -19.96 4.45 -7.43
CA HIS A 394 -19.63 5.86 -7.23
C HIS A 394 -18.23 6.21 -7.76
N PHE A 395 -17.99 7.48 -8.13
CA PHE A 395 -16.67 7.93 -8.55
C PHE A 395 -15.77 8.18 -7.33
N ALA A 396 -14.45 8.09 -7.51
CA ALA A 396 -13.48 8.41 -6.44
C ALA A 396 -13.61 9.82 -5.84
N LYS A 397 -14.33 10.73 -6.52
CA LYS A 397 -14.68 12.05 -6.01
C LYS A 397 -15.82 12.00 -4.97
N ASP A 398 -16.74 11.05 -5.12
CA ASP A 398 -17.98 10.88 -4.34
C ASP A 398 -17.88 9.66 -3.41
N CYS A 399 -16.65 9.27 -3.06
CA CYS A 399 -16.38 8.11 -2.22
C CYS A 399 -16.83 8.37 -0.77
N PRO A 400 -17.82 7.61 -0.27
CA PRO A 400 -18.39 7.82 1.07
C PRO A 400 -17.39 7.51 2.19
N THR A 401 -16.39 6.69 1.88
CA THR A 401 -15.33 6.22 2.80
C THR A 401 -13.98 6.92 2.56
N GLY A 402 -13.87 7.81 1.56
CA GLY A 402 -12.57 8.33 1.13
C GLY A 402 -12.65 9.67 0.40
N GLY A 403 -12.67 10.77 1.13
CA GLY A 403 -12.60 12.10 0.53
C GLY A 403 -12.51 13.16 1.59
N GLY A 404 -11.33 13.33 2.20
CA GLY A 404 -11.05 14.57 2.90
C GLY A 404 -11.40 15.75 1.98
N PRO A 405 -11.97 16.83 2.53
CA PRO A 405 -12.48 17.95 1.74
C PRO A 405 -11.36 18.49 0.85
N ARG A 406 -11.70 18.86 -0.39
CA ARG A 406 -10.74 19.41 -1.35
C ARG A 406 -10.40 20.84 -0.93
N THR A 407 -9.58 20.97 0.10
CA THR A 407 -9.12 22.25 0.59
C THR A 407 -8.28 22.95 -0.48
N CYS A 408 -8.49 24.25 -0.60
CA CYS A 408 -7.68 25.16 -1.38
C CYS A 408 -6.24 25.03 -0.90
N ARG A 409 -5.34 24.57 -1.77
CA ARG A 409 -3.91 24.44 -1.44
C ARG A 409 -3.20 25.77 -1.20
N ASN A 410 -3.90 26.90 -1.36
CA ASN A 410 -3.40 28.24 -1.07
C ASN A 410 -3.84 28.72 0.32
N CYS A 411 -5.14 28.71 0.61
CA CYS A 411 -5.70 29.26 1.86
C CYS A 411 -6.30 28.20 2.81
N GLY A 412 -6.29 26.93 2.43
CA GLY A 412 -6.86 25.84 3.22
C GLY A 412 -8.38 25.75 3.22
N SER A 413 -9.11 26.68 2.60
CA SER A 413 -10.58 26.68 2.60
C SER A 413 -11.18 25.52 1.79
N GLU A 414 -12.33 25.00 2.22
CA GLU A 414 -13.01 23.88 1.55
C GLU A 414 -13.95 24.33 0.42
N ASP A 415 -14.23 25.64 0.34
CA ASP A 415 -15.26 26.21 -0.54
C ASP A 415 -14.81 26.42 -1.99
N HIS A 416 -13.50 26.50 -2.26
CA HIS A 416 -12.99 26.77 -3.60
C HIS A 416 -11.67 26.05 -3.89
N MET A 417 -11.35 25.85 -5.18
CA MET A 417 -10.05 25.31 -5.57
C MET A 417 -8.99 26.42 -5.65
N ALA A 418 -7.70 26.07 -5.61
CA ALA A 418 -6.58 27.03 -5.68
C ALA A 418 -6.53 27.91 -6.95
N ARG A 419 -7.40 27.66 -7.93
CA ARG A 419 -7.57 28.49 -9.14
C ARG A 419 -8.60 29.60 -8.95
N GLU A 420 -9.55 29.39 -8.05
CA GLU A 420 -10.68 30.27 -7.73
C GLU A 420 -10.46 30.97 -6.38
N CYS A 421 -9.28 30.79 -5.79
CA CYS A 421 -8.89 31.43 -4.56
C CYS A 421 -8.68 32.93 -4.78
N SER A 422 -9.49 33.73 -4.09
CA SER A 422 -9.40 35.19 -4.07
C SER A 422 -8.24 35.71 -3.24
N GLU A 423 -7.63 34.87 -2.40
CA GLU A 423 -6.47 35.25 -1.59
C GLU A 423 -5.18 35.24 -2.43
N PRO A 424 -4.28 36.21 -2.22
CA PRO A 424 -2.99 36.23 -2.88
C PRO A 424 -2.22 34.95 -2.56
N ARG A 425 -1.46 34.44 -3.53
CA ARG A 425 -0.66 33.25 -3.32
C ARG A 425 0.47 33.55 -2.34
N ASP A 426 0.44 32.93 -1.17
CA ASP A 426 1.49 33.13 -0.18
C ASP A 426 2.75 32.35 -0.58
N PRO A 427 3.87 33.04 -0.91
CA PRO A 427 5.13 32.38 -1.25
C PRO A 427 5.68 31.52 -0.10
N SER A 428 5.27 31.72 1.15
CA SER A 428 5.70 30.90 2.30
C SER A 428 5.23 29.44 2.22
N THR A 429 4.13 29.17 1.51
CA THR A 429 3.51 27.84 1.39
C THR A 429 3.90 27.10 0.12
N ILE A 430 4.48 27.80 -0.87
CA ILE A 430 4.84 27.21 -2.16
C ILE A 430 6.24 26.60 -2.11
N THR A 431 6.33 25.30 -2.40
CA THR A 431 7.59 24.59 -2.57
C THR A 431 8.12 24.77 -4.00
N CYS A 432 9.37 25.24 -4.11
CA CYS A 432 10.05 25.36 -5.38
C CYS A 432 10.38 23.97 -5.95
N ARG A 433 9.92 23.65 -7.16
CA ARG A 433 10.18 22.36 -7.80
C ARG A 433 11.61 22.19 -8.32
N ASN A 434 12.46 23.21 -8.19
CA ASN A 434 13.86 23.17 -8.60
C ASN A 434 14.79 22.86 -7.41
N CYS A 435 14.70 23.64 -6.33
CA CYS A 435 15.55 23.48 -5.13
C CYS A 435 14.81 22.90 -3.90
N GLU A 436 13.53 22.56 -4.04
CA GLU A 436 12.66 21.97 -3.00
C GLU A 436 12.44 22.84 -1.75
N GLN A 437 12.98 24.06 -1.72
CA GLN A 437 12.76 25.03 -0.66
C GLN A 437 11.40 25.73 -0.79
N VAL A 438 10.81 26.08 0.36
CA VAL A 438 9.61 26.93 0.43
C VAL A 438 10.00 28.43 0.36
N GLY A 439 9.07 29.31 0.00
CA GLY A 439 9.31 30.76 0.05
C GLY A 439 9.40 31.48 -1.29
N HIS A 440 9.37 30.78 -2.44
CA HIS A 440 9.50 31.40 -3.76
C HIS A 440 8.90 30.55 -4.89
N PHE A 441 8.50 31.17 -6.00
CA PHE A 441 8.04 30.45 -7.19
C PHE A 441 9.23 29.81 -7.92
N SER A 442 9.00 28.70 -8.62
CA SER A 442 10.07 28.03 -9.39
C SER A 442 10.66 28.86 -10.54
N ARG A 443 10.09 30.04 -10.83
CA ARG A 443 10.63 31.03 -11.77
C ARG A 443 11.61 32.00 -11.12
N ASP A 444 11.48 32.20 -9.81
CA ASP A 444 12.26 33.13 -8.99
C ASP A 444 13.27 32.36 -8.13
N CYS A 445 13.68 31.18 -8.61
CA CYS A 445 14.65 30.34 -7.92
C CYS A 445 16.07 30.76 -8.32
N ASP A 446 16.87 31.20 -7.35
CA ASP A 446 18.25 31.63 -7.56
C ASP A 446 19.22 30.46 -7.85
N GLN A 447 18.78 29.21 -7.65
CA GLN A 447 19.58 28.03 -7.92
C GLN A 447 19.53 27.64 -9.41
N PRO A 448 20.65 27.22 -10.00
CA PRO A 448 20.69 26.75 -11.38
C PRO A 448 19.71 25.59 -11.56
N LYS A 449 18.99 25.59 -12.68
CA LYS A 449 17.98 24.58 -12.94
C LYS A 449 18.63 23.22 -13.16
N ASP A 450 18.30 22.25 -12.32
CA ASP A 450 18.77 20.89 -12.50
C ASP A 450 17.96 20.21 -13.61
N TRP A 451 18.53 20.18 -14.81
CA TRP A 451 17.90 19.60 -15.98
C TRP A 451 17.76 18.08 -15.88
N SER A 452 18.56 17.39 -15.05
CA SER A 452 18.49 15.93 -14.87
C SER A 452 17.15 15.47 -14.28
N LYS A 453 16.46 16.35 -13.53
CA LYS A 453 15.12 16.10 -12.98
C LYS A 453 13.98 16.48 -13.95
N VAL A 454 14.28 17.10 -15.09
CA VAL A 454 13.27 17.56 -16.06
C VAL A 454 13.01 16.48 -17.10
N GLN A 455 11.80 15.93 -17.09
CA GLN A 455 11.33 14.98 -18.12
C GLN A 455 10.79 15.71 -19.35
N CYS A 456 11.22 15.30 -20.53
CA CYS A 456 10.70 15.79 -21.79
C CYS A 456 9.30 15.19 -22.07
N ASN A 457 8.31 16.03 -22.34
CA ASN A 457 6.94 15.56 -22.63
C ASN A 457 6.80 14.89 -24.02
N ASN A 458 7.78 15.09 -24.92
CA ASN A 458 7.81 14.50 -26.25
C ASN A 458 8.43 13.09 -26.19
N CYS A 459 9.73 12.99 -25.90
CA CYS A 459 10.42 11.69 -25.87
C CYS A 459 10.30 10.94 -24.54
N GLY A 460 9.98 11.61 -23.43
CA GLY A 460 9.94 11.00 -22.09
C GLY A 460 11.30 10.87 -21.41
N GLU A 461 12.39 11.27 -22.07
CA GLU A 461 13.73 11.23 -21.50
C GLU A 461 13.96 12.40 -20.53
N MET A 462 14.80 12.16 -19.53
CA MET A 462 15.21 13.15 -18.55
C MET A 462 16.34 14.03 -19.12
N GLY A 463 16.50 15.26 -18.63
CA GLY A 463 17.63 16.12 -19.04
C GLY A 463 17.25 17.32 -19.92
N HIS A 464 16.03 17.40 -20.46
CA HIS A 464 15.65 18.47 -21.38
C HIS A 464 14.13 18.72 -21.44
N THR A 465 13.70 19.86 -21.98
CA THR A 465 12.29 20.16 -22.27
C THR A 465 11.96 19.91 -23.74
N ASN A 466 10.67 19.87 -24.11
CA ASN A 466 10.22 19.69 -25.51
C ASN A 466 10.93 20.58 -26.53
N ARG A 467 11.31 21.80 -26.15
CA ARG A 467 11.97 22.76 -27.06
C ARG A 467 13.41 22.39 -27.40
N ARG A 468 14.06 21.57 -26.58
CA ARG A 468 15.43 21.06 -26.78
C ARG A 468 15.44 19.56 -27.02
N CYS A 469 14.27 19.00 -27.34
CA CYS A 469 14.16 17.60 -27.70
C CYS A 469 14.66 17.41 -29.12
N THR A 470 15.63 16.51 -29.30
CA THR A 470 16.17 16.15 -30.60
C THR A 470 15.33 15.09 -31.31
N GLN A 471 14.38 14.46 -30.60
CA GLN A 471 13.46 13.51 -31.19
C GLN A 471 12.32 14.23 -31.92
N PRO A 472 11.84 13.68 -33.04
CA PRO A 472 10.70 14.24 -33.75
C PRO A 472 9.48 14.33 -32.82
N PRO A 473 8.57 15.29 -33.04
CA PRO A 473 7.29 15.34 -32.33
C PRO A 473 6.60 13.98 -32.49
N LYS A 474 6.16 13.37 -31.38
CA LYS A 474 5.27 12.20 -31.46
C LYS A 474 4.03 12.61 -32.25
N ASP A 475 3.86 11.97 -33.39
CA ASP A 475 2.83 12.22 -34.39
C ASP A 475 1.43 12.21 -33.75
N SER A 476 0.93 13.39 -33.39
CA SER A 476 -0.51 13.62 -33.25
C SER A 476 -1.02 13.83 -34.67
N GLY A 477 -1.47 12.73 -35.28
CA GLY A 477 -1.85 12.73 -36.69
C GLY A 477 -2.71 13.93 -37.09
N GLU A 478 -2.27 14.58 -38.16
CA GLU A 478 -2.97 15.53 -39.04
C GLU A 478 -4.04 16.38 -38.35
N ASP A 479 -3.56 17.45 -37.74
CA ASP A 479 -4.35 18.51 -37.14
C ASP A 479 -4.81 19.54 -38.20
N ASP A 480 -6.05 19.42 -38.67
CA ASP A 480 -6.78 20.51 -39.35
C ASP A 480 -7.47 21.37 -38.28
N TYR A 481 -6.71 22.24 -37.60
CA TYR A 481 -7.28 23.19 -36.64
C TYR A 481 -7.65 24.51 -37.33
N ALA A 482 -8.92 24.60 -37.73
CA ALA A 482 -9.59 25.89 -37.84
C ALA A 482 -9.71 26.50 -36.43
N HIS A 483 -9.06 27.65 -36.22
CA HIS A 483 -9.11 28.42 -35.00
C HIS A 483 -10.54 28.92 -34.70
N HIS A 484 -11.14 28.48 -33.60
CA HIS A 484 -12.22 29.21 -32.94
C HIS A 484 -11.69 29.88 -31.66
N SER A 485 -11.43 31.18 -31.74
CA SER A 485 -11.24 32.06 -30.58
C SER A 485 -12.60 32.48 -30.03
N PRO A 486 -12.87 32.38 -28.72
CA PRO A 486 -13.96 33.12 -28.10
C PRO A 486 -13.47 34.52 -27.72
N SER A 487 -14.07 35.50 -28.36
CA SER A 487 -13.94 36.94 -28.14
C SER A 487 -14.24 37.36 -26.70
N GLY A 488 -13.50 38.37 -26.20
CA GLY A 488 -14.02 39.29 -25.18
C GLY A 488 -13.05 39.72 -24.10
N THR A 489 -12.17 40.68 -24.38
CA THR A 489 -11.76 41.73 -23.42
C THR A 489 -11.06 42.89 -24.14
N PRO A 490 -11.25 44.16 -23.71
CA PRO A 490 -11.12 45.32 -24.58
C PRO A 490 -9.71 45.91 -24.65
N LEU A 491 -9.44 46.51 -25.80
CA LEU A 491 -8.24 47.24 -26.19
C LEU A 491 -7.94 48.43 -25.26
N ARG A 492 -6.66 48.59 -24.89
CA ARG A 492 -6.12 49.85 -24.38
C ARG A 492 -4.99 50.35 -25.29
N GLY A 493 -5.37 51.33 -26.12
CA GLY A 493 -4.60 52.55 -26.40
C GLY A 493 -3.31 52.43 -27.19
N SER A 494 -3.42 52.66 -28.50
CA SER A 494 -2.34 53.14 -29.37
C SER A 494 -2.10 54.64 -29.15
N PHE A 495 -0.83 55.05 -29.04
CA PHE A 495 -0.31 56.36 -29.45
C PHE A 495 1.06 56.05 -30.07
N ALA A 496 1.18 56.03 -31.40
CA ALA A 496 1.43 57.16 -32.30
C ALA A 496 2.94 57.39 -32.48
N ASP A 497 3.43 57.11 -33.68
CA ASP A 497 4.43 57.87 -34.47
C ASP A 497 4.68 57.05 -35.75
N GLU A 498 3.91 57.28 -36.81
CA GLU A 498 4.17 58.20 -37.92
C GLU A 498 5.16 57.66 -38.98
N SER A 499 4.68 57.83 -40.20
CA SER A 499 5.11 57.37 -41.50
C SER A 499 6.43 58.00 -41.99
N ALA A 500 7.19 57.26 -42.80
CA ALA A 500 7.64 57.79 -44.10
C ALA A 500 8.11 56.66 -45.03
N ASP A 501 7.56 56.70 -46.24
CA ASP A 501 7.96 55.98 -47.43
C ASP A 501 9.45 56.16 -47.77
N PHE A 502 10.12 55.08 -48.14
CA PHE A 502 11.16 55.16 -49.18
C PHE A 502 11.22 53.86 -49.97
N SER A 503 10.94 53.99 -51.27
CA SER A 503 11.05 52.95 -52.28
C SER A 503 12.51 52.70 -52.63
N GLY A 504 12.86 51.48 -53.06
CA GLY A 504 13.98 51.31 -53.99
C GLY A 504 14.91 50.12 -53.79
N HIS A 505 14.67 49.08 -54.59
CA HIS A 505 15.61 48.50 -55.56
C HIS A 505 17.06 48.13 -55.18
N ASN A 506 17.37 46.89 -55.57
CA ASN A 506 18.62 46.35 -56.12
C ASN A 506 19.87 46.38 -55.21
N ALA A 507 20.35 45.22 -54.78
CA ALA A 507 21.10 44.20 -55.54
C ALA A 507 22.58 44.55 -55.70
N GLU A 508 23.38 43.50 -55.51
CA GLU A 508 24.76 43.32 -55.97
C GLU A 508 25.90 43.78 -55.04
N SER A 509 26.53 42.77 -54.44
CA SER A 509 27.99 42.66 -54.26
C SER A 509 28.69 42.67 -55.64
N PRO A 510 30.01 42.39 -55.73
CA PRO A 510 31.20 43.05 -55.21
C PRO A 510 32.14 43.43 -56.38
N GLN A 511 33.13 44.31 -56.20
CA GLN A 511 34.27 44.35 -57.14
C GLN A 511 35.48 45.05 -56.52
N ALA A 512 36.53 44.25 -56.33
CA ALA A 512 37.90 44.72 -56.31
C ALA A 512 38.27 45.18 -57.73
N ALA A 513 39.11 46.21 -57.82
CA ALA A 513 39.68 46.66 -59.09
C ALA A 513 40.49 45.52 -59.72
N ASP A 514 40.09 45.05 -60.91
CA ASP A 514 40.99 44.68 -62.02
C ASP A 514 40.18 44.32 -63.29
N ASP A 515 40.37 45.16 -64.31
CA ASP A 515 40.45 44.99 -65.77
C ASP A 515 39.52 44.06 -66.60
N GLY A 516 39.09 44.65 -67.72
CA GLY A 516 38.15 44.09 -68.70
C GLY A 516 38.74 43.09 -69.70
N TRP A 517 37.85 42.38 -70.39
CA TRP A 517 37.36 42.68 -71.75
C TRP A 517 36.09 41.85 -72.01
#